data_AF-A0A1C7NEA7-F1
#
_entry.id   AF-A0A1C7NEA7-F1
#
_cell.length_a   1.000
_cell.length_b   1.000
_cell.length_c   1.000
_cell.angle_alpha   90.00
_cell.angle_beta   90.00
_cell.angle_gamma   90.00
#
_symmetry.space_group_name_H-M   'P 1'
#
loop_
_entity.id
_entity.type
_entity.pdbx_description
1 polymer ?
#
loop_
_entity_poly.entity_id
_entity_poly.type
_entity_poly.pdbx_seq_one_letter_code
_entity_poly.pdbx_strand_id
1 'polypeptide(L)' 'MAQRLTYRRRLSYNTRSNRVKAVKTPGGNLVYQYQKKPVKAPRCGDCGETLAGIKALRAREFATVSKTN' A
#
# COMPACT_ATOMS: atom_id res chain seq x y z
N MET A 1 -8.96 13.06 26.16
CA MET A 1 -9.06 13.41 24.72
C MET A 1 -7.96 12.69 23.95
N ALA A 2 -8.24 12.15 22.76
CA ALA A 2 -7.23 11.56 21.89
C ALA A 2 -6.58 12.60 20.98
N GLN A 3 -5.31 12.41 20.60
CA GLN A 3 -4.60 13.32 19.69
C GLN A 3 -5.25 13.29 18.30
N ARG A 4 -5.71 14.45 17.81
CA ARG A 4 -6.24 14.60 16.44
C ARG A 4 -5.10 14.64 15.42
N LEU A 5 -5.40 14.24 14.20
CA LEU A 5 -4.42 14.08 13.12
C LEU A 5 -4.80 14.88 11.88
N THR A 6 -3.79 15.39 11.19
CA THR A 6 -3.92 16.12 9.93
C THR A 6 -3.21 15.38 8.80
N TYR A 7 -3.75 15.44 7.58
CA TYR A 7 -3.08 14.91 6.41
C TYR A 7 -1.80 15.71 6.12
N ARG A 8 -0.72 15.02 5.72
CA ARG A 8 0.57 15.66 5.37
C ARG A 8 0.68 16.01 3.89
N ARG A 9 -0.15 15.40 3.04
CA ARG A 9 -0.27 15.72 1.61
C ARG A 9 -1.35 16.79 1.39
N ARG A 10 -1.22 17.53 0.28
CA ARG A 10 -2.25 18.49 -0.17
C ARG A 10 -3.59 17.83 -0.50
N LEU A 11 -3.60 16.54 -0.84
CA LEU A 11 -4.82 15.78 -1.14
C LEU A 11 -5.63 15.55 0.14
N SER A 12 -6.76 16.24 0.26
CA SER A 12 -7.67 16.22 1.42
C SER A 12 -8.68 15.08 1.41
N TYR A 13 -9.03 14.55 0.24
CA TYR A 13 -10.09 13.56 0.10
C TYR A 13 -9.66 12.13 0.43
N ASN A 14 -10.58 11.33 0.98
CA ASN A 14 -10.39 9.91 1.25
C ASN A 14 -10.55 9.06 -0.02
N THR A 15 -9.57 9.18 -0.92
CA THR A 15 -9.52 8.39 -2.15
C THR A 15 -8.75 7.07 -1.95
N ARG A 16 -8.94 6.10 -2.85
CA ARG A 16 -8.24 4.80 -2.79
C ARG A 16 -6.71 4.92 -2.74
N SER A 17 -6.14 5.98 -3.33
CA SER A 17 -4.70 6.29 -3.30
C SER A 17 -4.24 7.06 -2.05
N ASN A 18 -5.16 7.68 -1.31
CA ASN A 18 -4.89 8.50 -0.14
C ASN A 18 -5.22 7.80 1.18
N ARG A 19 -5.11 6.47 1.20
CA ARG A 19 -5.36 5.68 2.41
C ARG A 19 -4.27 5.96 3.44
N VAL A 20 -4.65 6.09 4.70
CA VAL A 20 -3.75 6.41 5.81
C VAL A 20 -3.89 5.41 6.95
N LYS A 21 -2.81 5.23 7.71
CA LYS A 21 -2.79 4.53 9.00
C LYS A 21 -2.23 5.47 10.05
N ALA A 22 -2.90 5.56 11.20
CA ALA A 22 -2.35 6.24 12.36
C ALA A 22 -1.24 5.35 12.98
N VAL A 23 -0.04 5.91 13.14
CA VAL A 23 1.12 5.20 13.68
C VAL A 23 1.72 6.02 14.81
N LYS A 24 2.07 5.36 15.92
CA LYS A 24 2.83 5.98 17.01
C LYS A 24 4.31 6.05 16.59
N THR A 25 4.82 7.26 16.48
CA THR A 25 6.22 7.50 16.14
C THR A 25 7.13 7.28 17.36
N PRO A 26 8.45 7.05 17.16
CA PRO A 26 9.39 6.92 18.28
C PRO A 26 9.37 8.13 19.24
N GLY A 27 9.12 9.34 18.73
CA GLY A 27 8.95 10.55 19.55
C GLY A 27 7.62 10.65 20.30
N GLY A 28 6.83 9.57 20.37
CA GLY A 28 5.59 9.50 21.13
C GLY A 28 4.35 10.11 20.44
N ASN A 29 4.53 10.81 19.32
CA ASN A 29 3.43 11.46 18.59
C ASN A 29 2.67 10.49 17.69
N LEU A 30 1.34 10.63 17.62
CA LEU A 30 0.52 9.97 16.60
C LEU A 30 0.62 10.74 15.27
N VAL A 31 0.87 10.02 14.17
CA VAL A 31 1.00 10.62 12.83
C VAL A 31 0.35 9.73 11.78
N TYR A 32 -0.24 10.33 10.74
CA TYR A 32 -0.69 9.59 9.55
C TYR A 32 0.49 9.18 8.66
N GLN A 33 0.59 7.88 8.40
CA GLN A 33 1.43 7.31 7.34
C GLN A 33 0.57 6.88 6.16
N TYR A 34 1.02 7.19 4.95
CA TYR A 34 0.29 6.87 3.72
C TYR A 34 0.53 5.43 3.28
N GLN A 35 -0.57 4.72 3.05
CA GLN A 35 -0.54 3.38 2.51
C GLN A 35 -0.67 3.41 0.99
N LYS A 36 0.06 2.52 0.33
CA LYS A 36 -0.13 2.23 -1.09
C LYS A 36 -1.45 1.46 -1.27
N LYS A 37 -2.05 1.53 -2.47
CA LYS A 37 -3.23 0.74 -2.86
C LYS A 37 -2.88 -0.75 -2.73
N PRO A 38 -3.76 -1.55 -2.12
CA PRO A 38 -3.62 -3.00 -2.15
C PRO A 38 -3.70 -3.48 -3.60
N VAL A 39 -2.90 -4.49 -3.90
CA VAL A 39 -2.80 -5.09 -5.24
C VAL A 39 -3.36 -6.50 -5.18
N LYS A 40 -3.97 -6.94 -6.28
CA LYS A 40 -4.40 -8.33 -6.44
C LYS A 40 -3.19 -9.16 -6.86
N ALA A 41 -3.13 -10.41 -6.39
CA ALA A 41 -2.16 -11.37 -6.88
C ALA A 41 -2.36 -11.62 -8.38
N PRO A 42 -1.28 -11.89 -9.14
CA PRO A 42 -1.37 -12.31 -10.53
C PRO A 42 -2.24 -13.55 -10.68
N ARG A 43 -3.01 -13.60 -11.76
CA ARG A 43 -3.97 -14.67 -12.03
C ARG A 43 -3.63 -15.38 -13.33
N CYS A 44 -3.97 -16.65 -13.38
CA CYS A 44 -4.04 -17.48 -14.57
C CYS A 44 -4.97 -16.82 -15.61
N GLY A 45 -4.53 -16.73 -16.86
CA GLY A 45 -5.30 -16.11 -17.94
C GLY A 45 -6.58 -16.87 -18.29
N ASP A 46 -6.52 -18.21 -18.21
CA ASP A 46 -7.62 -19.08 -18.61
C ASP A 46 -8.52 -19.43 -17.41
N CYS A 47 -7.90 -19.85 -16.31
CA CYS A 47 -8.57 -20.40 -15.14
C CYS A 47 -8.93 -19.35 -14.06
N GLY A 48 -8.33 -18.16 -14.10
CA GLY A 48 -8.62 -17.08 -13.15
C GLY A 48 -8.11 -17.31 -11.71
N GLU A 49 -7.49 -18.46 -11.44
CA GLU A 49 -6.86 -18.79 -10.17
C GLU A 49 -5.60 -17.95 -9.91
N THR A 50 -5.23 -17.78 -8.65
CA THR A 50 -4.02 -17.02 -8.27
C THR A 50 -2.77 -17.85 -8.50
N LEU A 51 -1.78 -17.26 -9.17
CA LEU A 51 -0.51 -17.93 -9.44
C LEU A 51 0.33 -18.01 -8.16
N ALA A 52 0.63 -19.24 -7.73
CA ALA A 52 1.51 -19.49 -6.60
C ALA A 52 2.95 -19.06 -6.91
N GLY A 53 3.69 -18.61 -5.89
CA GLY A 53 5.09 -18.19 -6.03
C GLY A 53 5.31 -16.78 -6.57
N ILE A 54 4.30 -16.13 -7.16
CA ILE A 54 4.43 -14.76 -7.67
C ILE A 54 3.95 -13.74 -6.63
N LYS A 55 4.85 -12.82 -6.23
CA LYS A 55 4.53 -11.75 -5.28
C LYS A 55 3.45 -10.81 -5.84
N ALA A 56 2.47 -10.43 -5.02
CA ALA A 56 1.45 -9.45 -5.39
C ALA A 56 1.99 -8.01 -5.24
N LEU A 57 2.58 -7.49 -6.31
CA LEU A 57 3.16 -6.14 -6.35
C LEU A 57 2.45 -5.25 -7.36
N ARG A 58 2.75 -3.94 -7.35
CA ARG A 58 2.28 -3.05 -8.40
C ARG A 58 3.11 -3.22 -9.67
N ALA A 59 2.50 -2.98 -10.83
CA ALA A 59 3.17 -3.08 -12.14
C ALA A 59 4.52 -2.36 -12.18
N ARG A 60 4.62 -1.13 -11.62
CA ARG A 60 5.88 -0.38 -11.54
C ARG A 60 6.93 -1.04 -10.66
N GLU A 61 6.53 -1.72 -9.59
CA GLU A 61 7.45 -2.36 -8.65
C GLU A 61 8.01 -3.66 -9.22
N PHE A 62 7.25 -4.37 -10.06
CA PHE A 62 7.74 -5.57 -10.76
C PHE A 62 8.97 -5.30 -11.63
N ALA A 63 9.10 -4.11 -12.20
CA ALA A 63 10.28 -3.73 -13.00
C ALA A 63 11.59 -3.66 -12.17
N THR A 64 11.48 -3.54 -10.84
CA THR A 64 12.63 -3.38 -9.93
C THR A 64 12.98 -4.67 -9.17
N VAL A 65 12.17 -5.72 -9.29
CA VAL A 65 12.39 -6.98 -8.57
C VAL A 65 13.37 -7.84 -9.35
N SER A 66 14.27 -8.52 -8.65
CA SER A 66 15.18 -9.50 -9.24
C SER A 66 14.39 -10.60 -9.96
N LYS A 67 14.77 -10.91 -11.19
CA LYS A 67 14.29 -12.12 -11.86
C LYS A 67 14.92 -13.32 -11.15
N THR A 68 14.10 -14.28 -10.74
CA THR A 68 14.60 -15.58 -10.29
C THR A 68 14.98 -16.38 -11.53
N ASN A 69 16.19 -16.94 -11.54
CA ASN A 69 16.66 -17.85 -12.58
C ASN A 69 15.92 -19.18 -12.53
#